data_AF-A0A9D2LZH8-F1
#
_entry.id   AF-A0A9D2LZH8-F1
#
_cell.length_a   1.000
_cell.length_b   1.000
_cell.length_c   1.000
_cell.angle_alpha   90.00
_cell.angle_beta   90.00
_cell.angle_gamma   90.00
#
_symmetry.space_group_name_H-M   'P 1'
#
loop_
_entity.id
_entity.type
_entity.pdbx_description
1 polymer ?
#
loop_
_entity_poly.entity_id
_entity_poly.type
_entity_poly.pdbx_seq_one_letter_code
_entity_poly.pdbx_strand_id
1 'polypeptide(L)'
;MKFVCPVCGYVFDEAQEKAAFSSLPETWQCPICKAAKSLFTPQGGEAPAISGEPAQAEELRPLTPGELAAVFSNLARGCEKQYHPEEEARFQELAAYFAGLAPQEPDASVAQLLALFQEDLAQGYPAYQAAAQAAGDRGSQRVRVWGEKVTTMVRSLLEQYLRQGEDFLKNTQARVCTVCGFVYVGDVPPELCPVCKVPAWKFEKVEGRKAL
;
A
#
# COMPACT_ATOMS: atom_id res chain seq x y z
N MET A 1 -10.48 23.44 14.28
CA MET A 1 -10.82 22.00 14.17
C MET A 1 -9.55 21.21 13.90
N LYS A 2 -9.54 19.90 14.15
CA LYS A 2 -8.38 19.04 13.89
C LYS A 2 -8.74 17.94 12.89
N PHE A 3 -7.86 17.65 11.94
CA PHE A 3 -8.05 16.63 10.91
C PHE A 3 -6.87 15.67 10.91
N VAL A 4 -7.13 14.37 10.82
CA VAL A 4 -6.12 13.32 10.93
C VAL A 4 -5.94 12.61 9.59
N CYS A 5 -4.69 12.43 9.18
CA CYS A 5 -4.33 11.58 8.06
C CYS A 5 -4.43 10.10 8.45
N PRO A 6 -5.29 9.28 7.81
CA PRO A 6 -5.47 7.87 8.21
C PRO A 6 -4.25 7.00 7.90
N VAL A 7 -3.37 7.44 6.99
CA VAL A 7 -2.16 6.72 6.58
C VAL A 7 -1.07 6.87 7.64
N CYS A 8 -0.68 8.11 7.96
CA CYS A 8 0.49 8.39 8.81
C CYS A 8 0.17 8.92 10.20
N GLY A 9 -1.07 9.36 10.45
CA GLY A 9 -1.49 9.97 11.71
C GLY A 9 -1.16 11.46 11.86
N TYR A 10 -0.64 12.13 10.81
CA TYR A 10 -0.45 13.59 10.82
C TYR A 10 -1.75 14.30 11.18
N VAL A 11 -1.67 15.26 12.10
CA VAL A 11 -2.83 16.06 12.54
C VAL A 11 -2.67 17.48 12.01
N PHE A 12 -3.59 17.90 11.14
CA PHE A 12 -3.74 19.30 10.77
C PHE A 12 -4.60 19.99 11.82
N ASP A 13 -4.02 20.94 12.55
CA ASP A 13 -4.73 21.75 13.55
C ASP A 13 -4.93 23.17 13.01
N GLU A 14 -6.17 23.52 12.67
CA GLU A 14 -6.51 24.83 12.11
C GLU A 14 -6.10 26.01 13.02
N ALA A 15 -6.07 25.79 14.34
CA ALA A 15 -5.65 26.84 15.28
C ALA A 15 -4.14 27.08 15.24
N GLN A 16 -3.35 26.03 15.03
CA GLN A 16 -1.90 26.13 14.89
C GLN A 16 -1.50 26.67 13.53
N GLU A 17 -2.13 26.14 12.48
CA GLU A 17 -1.87 26.50 11.08
C GLU A 17 -2.46 27.85 10.68
N LYS A 18 -3.34 28.42 11.51
CA LYS A 18 -4.07 29.67 11.27
C LYS A 18 -4.78 29.68 9.90
N ALA A 19 -5.21 28.50 9.45
CA ALA A 19 -5.86 28.27 8.17
C ALA A 19 -6.97 27.22 8.34
N ALA A 20 -8.09 27.40 7.65
CA ALA A 20 -9.15 26.41 7.64
C ALA A 20 -8.74 25.23 6.75
N PHE A 21 -8.98 23.99 7.19
CA PHE A 21 -8.68 22.82 6.39
C PHE A 21 -9.52 22.82 5.10
N SER A 22 -10.77 23.29 5.19
CA SER A 22 -11.66 23.45 4.04
C SER A 22 -11.10 24.40 2.98
N SER A 23 -10.38 25.46 3.37
CA SER A 23 -9.82 26.46 2.44
C SER A 23 -8.54 26.02 1.75
N LEU A 24 -7.95 24.87 2.13
CA LEU A 24 -6.77 24.34 1.44
C LEU A 24 -7.12 23.94 -0.01
N PRO A 25 -6.22 24.10 -0.99
CA PRO A 25 -6.43 23.60 -2.35
C PRO A 25 -6.71 22.09 -2.38
N GLU A 26 -7.42 21.60 -3.39
CA GLU A 26 -7.63 20.16 -3.59
C GLU A 26 -6.31 19.40 -3.86
N THR A 27 -5.32 20.11 -4.42
CA THR A 27 -3.97 19.62 -4.66
C THR A 27 -3.10 19.57 -3.41
N TRP A 28 -3.59 20.05 -2.27
CA TRP A 28 -2.86 19.96 -1.00
C TRP A 28 -2.69 18.48 -0.61
N GLN A 29 -1.51 18.16 -0.11
CA GLN A 29 -1.13 16.81 0.28
C GLN A 29 -0.58 16.81 1.69
N CYS A 30 -0.72 15.67 2.37
CA CYS A 30 -0.13 15.44 3.67
C CYS A 30 1.38 15.71 3.63
N PRO A 31 1.92 16.56 4.52
CA PRO A 31 3.35 16.90 4.50
C PRO A 31 4.26 15.70 4.78
N ILE A 32 3.76 14.69 5.49
CA ILE A 32 4.51 13.50 5.88
C ILE A 32 4.47 12.42 4.80
N CYS A 33 3.27 11.99 4.40
CA CYS A 33 3.11 10.82 3.53
C CYS A 33 2.62 11.13 2.12
N LYS A 34 2.38 12.41 1.78
CA LYS A 34 1.87 12.85 0.46
C LYS A 34 0.47 12.32 0.09
N ALA A 35 -0.23 11.73 1.05
CA ALA A 35 -1.64 11.35 0.92
C ALA A 35 -2.50 12.58 0.57
N ALA A 36 -3.47 12.40 -0.32
CA ALA A 36 -4.36 13.48 -0.74
C ALA A 36 -5.18 14.07 0.42
N LYS A 37 -5.51 15.37 0.32
CA LYS A 37 -6.40 16.08 1.26
C LYS A 37 -7.71 15.34 1.53
N SER A 38 -8.29 14.74 0.48
CA SER A 38 -9.57 14.01 0.55
C SER A 38 -9.59 12.81 1.49
N LEU A 39 -8.42 12.30 1.91
CA LEU A 39 -8.33 11.17 2.82
C LEU A 39 -8.44 11.55 4.30
N PHE A 40 -8.36 12.84 4.64
CA PHE A 40 -8.36 13.28 6.03
C PHE A 40 -9.74 13.18 6.65
N THR A 41 -9.78 12.75 7.92
CA THR A 41 -11.01 12.69 8.71
C THR A 41 -10.92 13.62 9.93
N PRO A 42 -12.03 14.20 10.40
CA PRO A 42 -12.02 15.03 11.61
C PRO A 42 -11.61 14.20 12.83
N GLN A 43 -10.71 14.76 13.66
CA GLN A 43 -10.25 14.11 14.88
C GLN A 43 -11.41 13.96 15.87
N GLY A 44 -11.72 12.72 16.27
CA GLY A 44 -12.82 12.41 17.18
C GLY A 44 -14.15 12.06 16.50
N GLY A 45 -14.20 12.04 15.16
CA GLY A 45 -15.29 11.36 14.45
C GLY A 45 -15.19 9.85 14.66
N GLU A 46 -16.32 9.16 14.84
CA GLU A 46 -16.34 7.71 14.79
C GLU A 46 -15.80 7.26 13.43
N ALA A 47 -14.74 6.43 13.46
CA ALA A 47 -14.35 5.72 12.26
C ALA A 47 -15.56 4.88 11.84
N PRO A 48 -16.00 4.92 10.57
CA PRO A 48 -17.11 4.10 10.13
C PRO A 48 -16.83 2.66 10.52
N ALA A 49 -17.78 2.02 11.21
CA ALA A 49 -17.69 0.63 11.54
C ALA A 49 -17.53 -0.15 10.23
N ILE A 50 -16.38 -0.80 10.06
CA ILE A 50 -16.11 -1.60 8.88
C ILE A 50 -16.94 -2.89 9.03
N SER A 51 -18.15 -2.89 8.48
CA SER A 51 -19.01 -4.06 8.39
C SER A 51 -18.83 -4.71 7.03
N GLY A 52 -18.06 -5.80 6.98
CA GLY A 52 -18.03 -6.71 5.84
C GLY A 52 -18.63 -8.05 6.24
N GLU A 53 -19.30 -8.74 5.32
CA GLU A 53 -19.53 -10.17 5.51
C GLU A 53 -18.19 -10.89 5.48
N PRO A 54 -17.94 -11.88 6.37
CA PRO A 54 -16.70 -12.65 6.33
C PRO A 54 -16.51 -13.24 4.94
N ALA A 55 -15.29 -13.15 4.41
CA ALA A 55 -14.96 -13.83 3.17
C ALA A 55 -15.35 -15.31 3.29
N GLN A 56 -16.12 -15.81 2.33
CA GLN A 56 -16.50 -17.21 2.31
C GLN A 56 -15.24 -18.06 2.06
N ALA A 57 -15.22 -19.27 2.62
CA ALA A 57 -14.12 -20.20 2.35
C ALA A 57 -14.11 -20.52 0.85
N GLU A 58 -13.11 -20.00 0.14
CA GLU A 58 -12.92 -20.28 -1.28
C GLU A 58 -12.49 -21.75 -1.45
N GLU A 59 -12.97 -22.38 -2.53
CA GLU A 59 -12.53 -23.73 -2.88
C GLU A 59 -11.05 -23.70 -3.23
N LEU A 60 -10.25 -24.56 -2.59
CA LEU A 60 -8.80 -24.60 -2.81
C LEU A 60 -8.51 -24.91 -4.28
N ARG A 61 -7.93 -23.95 -4.98
CA ARG A 61 -7.44 -24.09 -6.34
C ARG A 61 -5.91 -24.04 -6.41
N PRO A 62 -5.31 -24.60 -7.46
CA PRO A 62 -3.91 -24.34 -7.77
C PRO A 62 -3.65 -22.85 -7.95
N LEU A 63 -2.51 -22.39 -7.43
CA LEU A 63 -2.02 -21.03 -7.66
C LEU A 63 -1.58 -20.88 -9.12
N THR A 64 -1.88 -19.73 -9.69
CA THR A 64 -1.39 -19.33 -11.02
C THR A 64 0.12 -19.07 -10.98
N PRO A 65 0.81 -19.06 -12.13
CA PRO A 65 2.22 -18.69 -12.18
C PRO A 65 2.49 -17.30 -11.57
N GLY A 66 1.63 -16.31 -11.80
CA GLY A 66 1.78 -14.98 -11.21
C GLY A 66 1.70 -14.99 -9.68
N GLU A 67 0.75 -15.75 -9.12
CA GLU A 67 0.62 -15.91 -7.66
C GLU A 67 1.82 -16.65 -7.07
N LEU A 68 2.30 -17.71 -7.72
CA LEU A 68 3.50 -18.43 -7.30
C LEU A 68 4.74 -17.54 -7.35
N ALA A 69 4.90 -16.73 -8.41
CA ALA A 69 5.99 -15.76 -8.50
C ALA A 69 5.97 -14.78 -7.33
N ALA A 70 4.79 -14.25 -6.98
CA ALA A 70 4.62 -13.36 -5.83
C ALA A 70 4.95 -14.08 -4.51
N VAL A 71 4.45 -15.30 -4.29
CA VAL A 71 4.74 -16.11 -3.11
C VAL A 71 6.24 -16.35 -2.95
N PHE A 72 6.92 -16.84 -3.99
CA PHE A 72 8.34 -17.13 -3.91
C PHE A 72 9.18 -15.85 -3.74
N SER A 73 8.81 -14.73 -4.34
CA SER A 73 9.51 -13.46 -4.12
C SER A 73 9.39 -12.98 -2.66
N ASN A 74 8.24 -13.21 -2.02
CA ASN A 74 8.04 -12.90 -0.60
C ASN A 74 8.80 -13.86 0.31
N LEU A 75 8.85 -15.15 -0.03
CA LEU A 75 9.66 -16.15 0.69
C LEU A 75 11.14 -15.81 0.62
N ALA A 76 11.65 -15.45 -0.56
CA ALA A 76 13.03 -14.98 -0.73
C ALA A 76 13.35 -13.81 0.21
N ARG A 77 12.46 -12.80 0.26
CA ARG A 77 12.61 -11.66 1.18
C ARG A 77 12.56 -12.10 2.66
N GLY A 78 11.73 -13.08 2.99
CA GLY A 78 11.72 -13.69 4.33
C GLY A 78 13.04 -14.35 4.68
N CYS A 79 13.66 -15.07 3.74
CA CYS A 79 14.98 -15.69 3.90
C CYS A 79 16.10 -14.66 4.05
N GLU A 80 16.08 -13.58 3.27
CA GLU A 80 17.01 -12.44 3.40
C GLU A 80 16.99 -11.89 4.83
N LYS A 81 15.80 -11.69 5.42
CA LYS A 81 15.66 -11.17 6.79
C LYS A 81 16.09 -12.15 7.87
N GLN A 82 16.11 -13.44 7.57
CA GLN A 82 16.51 -14.50 8.49
C GLN A 82 17.98 -14.93 8.29
N TYR A 83 18.70 -14.31 7.35
CA TYR A 83 20.09 -14.65 7.01
C TYR A 83 20.24 -16.06 6.42
N HIS A 84 19.30 -16.46 5.56
CA HIS A 84 19.28 -17.71 4.81
C HIS A 84 19.60 -17.46 3.32
N PRO A 85 20.88 -17.22 2.95
CA PRO A 85 21.23 -16.76 1.60
C PRO A 85 21.04 -17.84 0.53
N GLU A 86 21.18 -19.12 0.87
CA GLU A 86 20.98 -20.21 -0.09
C GLU A 86 19.49 -20.33 -0.46
N GLU A 87 18.60 -20.36 0.54
CA GLU A 87 17.16 -20.43 0.35
C GLU A 87 16.60 -19.15 -0.30
N GLU A 88 17.14 -17.98 0.07
CA GLU A 88 16.84 -16.73 -0.63
C GLU A 88 17.08 -16.86 -2.13
N ALA A 89 18.28 -17.30 -2.54
CA ALA A 89 18.64 -17.46 -3.94
C ALA A 89 17.72 -18.47 -4.65
N ARG A 90 17.40 -19.61 -4.01
CA ARG A 90 16.47 -20.60 -4.58
C ARG A 90 15.06 -20.06 -4.77
N PHE A 91 14.56 -19.30 -3.81
CA PHE A 91 13.25 -18.67 -3.94
C PHE A 91 13.25 -17.56 -4.99
N GLN A 92 14.35 -16.85 -5.19
CA GLN A 92 14.50 -15.90 -6.30
C GLN A 92 14.49 -16.62 -7.66
N GLU A 93 15.18 -17.76 -7.80
CA GLU A 93 15.14 -18.60 -9.00
C GLU A 93 13.70 -19.04 -9.33
N LEU A 94 12.97 -19.54 -8.33
CA LEU A 94 11.58 -19.95 -8.49
C LEU A 94 10.66 -18.77 -8.84
N ALA A 95 10.84 -17.62 -8.17
CA ALA A 95 10.07 -16.42 -8.47
C ALA A 95 10.26 -15.97 -9.93
N ALA A 96 11.51 -15.95 -10.40
CA ALA A 96 11.84 -15.60 -11.78
C ALA A 96 11.26 -16.61 -12.78
N TYR A 97 11.36 -17.91 -12.49
CA TYR A 97 10.79 -18.97 -13.32
C TYR A 97 9.29 -18.80 -13.50
N PHE A 98 8.53 -18.67 -12.41
CA PHE A 98 7.08 -18.51 -12.49
C PHE A 98 6.65 -17.16 -13.07
N ALA A 99 7.43 -16.09 -12.85
CA ALA A 99 7.19 -14.80 -13.49
C ALA A 99 7.33 -14.89 -15.02
N GLY A 100 8.27 -15.69 -15.53
CA GLY A 100 8.42 -15.95 -16.97
C GLY A 100 7.28 -16.77 -17.59
N LEU A 101 6.52 -17.50 -16.77
CA LEU A 101 5.34 -18.26 -17.20
C LEU A 101 4.03 -17.48 -17.03
N ALA A 102 4.05 -16.36 -16.32
CA ALA A 102 2.86 -15.56 -16.08
C ALA A 102 2.38 -14.91 -17.39
N PRO A 103 1.10 -15.09 -17.78
CA PRO A 103 0.57 -14.42 -18.95
C PRO A 103 0.64 -12.91 -18.78
N GLN A 104 0.80 -12.20 -19.89
CA GLN A 104 0.67 -10.74 -19.89
C GLN A 104 -0.80 -10.38 -19.62
N GLU A 105 -1.02 -9.40 -18.76
CA GLU A 105 -2.35 -8.86 -18.49
C GLU A 105 -2.82 -8.05 -19.72
N PRO A 106 -3.93 -8.44 -20.39
CA PRO A 106 -4.40 -7.73 -21.57
C PRO A 106 -4.74 -6.26 -21.31
N ASP A 107 -5.25 -5.93 -20.12
CA ASP A 107 -5.50 -4.55 -19.69
C ASP A 107 -4.62 -4.18 -18.49
N ALA A 108 -3.37 -3.83 -18.77
CA ALA A 108 -2.43 -3.30 -17.79
C ALA A 108 -2.56 -1.78 -17.57
N SER A 109 -3.74 -1.19 -17.78
CA SER A 109 -3.94 0.25 -17.60
C SER A 109 -3.92 0.67 -16.12
N VAL A 110 -3.51 1.92 -15.88
CA VAL A 110 -3.54 2.51 -14.54
C VAL A 110 -4.97 2.59 -13.99
N ALA A 111 -5.96 2.78 -14.86
CA ALA A 111 -7.37 2.81 -14.49
C ALA A 111 -7.86 1.45 -13.99
N GLN A 112 -7.50 0.36 -14.68
CA GLN A 112 -7.82 -1.00 -14.26
C GLN A 112 -7.14 -1.34 -12.92
N LEU A 113 -5.87 -0.97 -12.77
CA LEU A 113 -5.16 -1.15 -11.50
C LEU A 113 -5.82 -0.38 -10.34
N LEU A 114 -6.26 0.86 -10.59
CA LEU A 114 -6.97 1.66 -9.59
C LEU A 114 -8.29 1.00 -9.17
N ALA A 115 -9.04 0.43 -10.12
CA ALA A 115 -10.30 -0.26 -9.83
C ALA A 115 -10.11 -1.45 -8.88
N LEU A 116 -9.07 -2.26 -9.09
CA LEU A 116 -8.72 -3.38 -8.20
C LEU A 116 -8.43 -2.90 -6.77
N PHE A 117 -7.62 -1.84 -6.62
CA PHE A 117 -7.35 -1.27 -5.29
C PHE A 117 -8.60 -0.65 -4.63
N GLN A 118 -9.53 -0.11 -5.42
CA GLN A 118 -10.80 0.40 -4.91
C GLN A 118 -11.70 -0.73 -4.41
N GLU A 119 -11.75 -1.85 -5.13
CA GLU A 119 -12.48 -3.06 -4.73
C GLU A 119 -11.90 -3.67 -3.45
N ASP A 120 -10.58 -3.79 -3.34
CA ASP A 120 -9.91 -4.24 -2.11
C ASP A 120 -10.30 -3.37 -0.90
N LEU A 121 -10.35 -2.04 -1.06
CA LEU A 121 -10.71 -1.12 0.03
C LEU A 121 -12.21 -1.14 0.36
N ALA A 122 -13.05 -1.31 -0.65
CA ALA A 122 -14.50 -1.30 -0.47
C ALA A 122 -15.04 -2.63 0.07
N GLN A 123 -14.45 -3.76 -0.31
CA GLN A 123 -14.97 -5.10 -0.02
C GLN A 123 -13.91 -6.04 0.55
N GLY A 124 -12.72 -6.10 -0.04
CA GLY A 124 -11.67 -7.05 0.34
C GLY A 124 -11.21 -6.93 1.80
N TYR A 125 -10.73 -5.75 2.22
CA TYR A 125 -10.28 -5.50 3.60
C TYR A 125 -11.41 -5.58 4.63
N PRO A 126 -12.64 -5.09 4.36
CA PRO A 126 -13.79 -5.34 5.23
C PRO A 126 -14.07 -6.83 5.45
N ALA A 127 -14.12 -7.62 4.39
CA ALA A 127 -14.36 -9.06 4.47
C ALA A 127 -13.23 -9.80 5.21
N TYR A 128 -11.98 -9.41 4.93
CA TYR A 128 -10.80 -9.88 5.66
C TYR A 128 -10.94 -9.59 7.17
N GLN A 129 -11.27 -8.34 7.53
CA GLN A 129 -11.37 -7.93 8.94
C GLN A 129 -12.44 -8.75 9.66
N ALA A 130 -13.60 -8.93 9.03
CA ALA A 130 -14.70 -9.70 9.60
C ALA A 130 -14.29 -11.16 9.84
N ALA A 131 -13.64 -11.80 8.87
CA ALA A 131 -13.13 -13.16 9.01
C ALA A 131 -12.06 -13.28 10.13
N ALA A 132 -11.09 -12.36 10.16
CA ALA A 132 -10.02 -12.37 11.16
C ALA A 132 -10.53 -12.06 12.58
N GLN A 133 -11.59 -11.24 12.71
CA GLN A 133 -12.26 -11.00 13.99
C GLN A 133 -13.06 -12.22 14.44
N ALA A 134 -13.83 -12.84 13.56
CA ALA A 134 -14.60 -14.04 13.85
C ALA A 134 -13.68 -15.20 14.30
N ALA A 135 -12.49 -15.32 13.70
CA ALA A 135 -11.48 -16.30 14.07
C ALA A 135 -10.66 -15.92 15.32
N GLY A 136 -10.77 -14.69 15.83
CA GLY A 136 -9.91 -14.20 16.91
C GLY A 136 -8.42 -14.07 16.55
N ASP A 137 -8.08 -14.09 15.26
CA ASP A 137 -6.70 -14.06 14.77
C ASP A 137 -6.13 -12.63 14.79
N ARG A 138 -5.43 -12.32 15.88
CA ARG A 138 -4.76 -11.02 16.06
C ARG A 138 -3.65 -10.76 15.05
N GLY A 139 -3.01 -11.81 14.54
CA GLY A 139 -1.94 -11.69 13.54
C GLY A 139 -2.51 -11.16 12.23
N SER A 140 -3.55 -11.82 11.73
CA SER A 140 -4.28 -11.39 10.54
C SER A 140 -4.88 -10.00 10.70
N GLN A 141 -5.52 -9.70 11.83
CA GLN A 141 -6.03 -8.36 12.12
C GLN A 141 -4.95 -7.27 12.03
N ARG A 142 -3.72 -7.55 12.48
CA ARG A 142 -2.59 -6.61 12.36
C ARG A 142 -2.10 -6.47 10.93
N VAL A 143 -1.93 -7.57 10.20
CA VAL A 143 -1.48 -7.56 8.80
C VAL A 143 -2.44 -6.74 7.94
N ARG A 144 -3.74 -6.93 8.17
CA ARG A 144 -4.79 -6.16 7.49
C ARG A 144 -4.63 -4.65 7.68
N VAL A 145 -4.35 -4.16 8.89
CA VAL A 145 -4.14 -2.72 9.15
C VAL A 145 -3.03 -2.17 8.27
N TRP A 146 -1.94 -2.92 8.11
CA TRP A 146 -0.81 -2.47 7.29
C TRP A 146 -1.16 -2.51 5.80
N GLY A 147 -1.77 -3.61 5.34
CA GLY A 147 -2.23 -3.77 3.97
C GLY A 147 -3.17 -2.64 3.56
N GLU A 148 -4.24 -2.40 4.33
CA GLU A 148 -5.24 -1.36 4.01
C GLU A 148 -4.61 0.03 3.93
N LYS A 149 -3.69 0.36 4.84
CA LYS A 149 -2.99 1.66 4.81
C LYS A 149 -2.13 1.83 3.57
N VAL A 150 -1.42 0.78 3.17
CA VAL A 150 -0.55 0.79 1.98
C VAL A 150 -1.40 0.89 0.73
N THR A 151 -2.44 0.08 0.62
CA THR A 151 -3.40 0.07 -0.49
C THR A 151 -4.13 1.42 -0.62
N THR A 152 -4.58 2.00 0.50
CA THR A 152 -5.15 3.36 0.53
C THR A 152 -4.17 4.39 -0.05
N MET A 153 -2.89 4.25 0.26
CA MET A 153 -1.86 5.14 -0.26
C MET A 153 -1.61 4.94 -1.75
N VAL A 154 -1.48 3.70 -2.20
CA VAL A 154 -1.27 3.38 -3.62
C VAL A 154 -2.46 3.88 -4.44
N ARG A 155 -3.71 3.63 -4.00
CA ARG A 155 -4.92 4.22 -4.60
C ARG A 155 -4.78 5.74 -4.74
N SER A 156 -4.38 6.43 -3.68
CA SER A 156 -4.21 7.89 -3.70
C SER A 156 -3.15 8.36 -4.71
N LEU A 157 -2.04 7.62 -4.86
CA LEU A 157 -1.00 7.91 -5.84
C LEU A 157 -1.51 7.69 -7.27
N LEU A 158 -2.25 6.60 -7.52
CA LEU A 158 -2.84 6.30 -8.83
C LEU A 158 -3.87 7.37 -9.24
N GLU A 159 -4.74 7.80 -8.31
CA GLU A 159 -5.67 8.92 -8.53
C GLU A 159 -4.94 10.23 -8.85
N GLN A 160 -3.84 10.52 -8.16
CA GLN A 160 -3.02 11.69 -8.43
C GLN A 160 -2.37 11.62 -9.81
N TYR A 161 -1.85 10.45 -10.20
CA TYR A 161 -1.28 10.21 -11.52
C TYR A 161 -2.33 10.34 -12.63
N LEU A 162 -3.53 9.75 -12.48
CA LEU A 162 -4.58 9.87 -13.49
C LEU A 162 -5.06 11.32 -13.69
N ARG A 163 -5.00 12.16 -12.65
CA ARG A 163 -5.36 13.59 -12.74
C ARG A 163 -4.26 14.46 -13.35
N GLN A 164 -3.00 14.18 -13.03
CA GLN A 164 -1.87 15.07 -13.35
C GLN A 164 -0.97 14.52 -14.49
N GLY A 165 -1.14 13.26 -14.87
CA GLY A 165 -0.28 12.58 -15.83
C GLY A 165 1.18 12.49 -15.36
N GLU A 166 2.09 12.50 -16.32
CA GLU A 166 3.55 12.41 -16.11
C GLU A 166 4.10 13.55 -15.25
N ASP A 167 3.44 14.72 -15.22
CA ASP A 167 3.87 15.84 -14.39
C ASP A 167 3.84 15.50 -12.89
N PHE A 168 3.03 14.52 -12.47
CA PHE A 168 3.02 14.02 -11.10
C PHE A 168 4.37 13.44 -10.66
N LEU A 169 5.09 12.79 -11.57
CA LEU A 169 6.35 12.12 -11.29
C LEU A 169 7.57 12.99 -11.60
N LYS A 170 7.36 14.17 -12.19
CA LYS A 170 8.44 15.07 -12.60
C LYS A 170 9.28 15.51 -11.41
N ASN A 171 10.59 15.33 -11.52
CA ASN A 171 11.56 15.65 -10.46
C ASN A 171 11.26 14.96 -9.11
N THR A 172 10.66 13.78 -9.13
CA THR A 172 10.45 12.98 -7.91
C THR A 172 11.00 11.56 -8.09
N GLN A 173 11.02 10.79 -7.01
CA GLN A 173 11.37 9.37 -7.03
C GLN A 173 10.28 8.55 -6.36
N ALA A 174 9.94 7.40 -6.92
CA ALA A 174 9.15 6.39 -6.23
C ALA A 174 10.08 5.52 -5.37
N ARG A 175 9.77 5.42 -4.07
CA ARG A 175 10.52 4.59 -3.12
C ARG A 175 9.55 3.69 -2.35
N VAL A 176 9.93 2.44 -2.14
CA VAL A 176 9.09 1.44 -1.48
C VAL A 176 9.74 0.97 -0.19
N CYS A 177 8.99 0.98 0.90
CA CYS A 177 9.42 0.35 2.14
C CYS A 177 9.50 -1.16 1.95
N THR A 178 10.68 -1.75 2.11
CA THR A 178 10.94 -3.19 1.91
C THR A 178 10.29 -4.09 2.95
N VAL A 179 9.62 -3.51 3.95
CA VAL A 179 9.02 -4.25 5.08
C VAL A 179 7.51 -4.30 4.96
N CYS A 180 6.85 -3.21 4.57
CA CYS A 180 5.39 -3.16 4.48
C CYS A 180 4.85 -2.75 3.12
N GLY A 181 5.70 -2.40 2.13
CA GLY A 181 5.24 -2.01 0.80
C GLY A 181 4.73 -0.56 0.67
N PHE A 182 4.85 0.27 1.71
CA PHE A 182 4.45 1.68 1.64
C PHE A 182 5.25 2.40 0.54
N VAL A 183 4.54 3.03 -0.39
CA VAL A 183 5.13 3.78 -1.52
C VAL A 183 5.21 5.25 -1.15
N TYR A 184 6.38 5.84 -1.32
CA TYR A 184 6.63 7.27 -1.16
C TYR A 184 7.02 7.87 -2.52
N VAL A 185 6.38 8.97 -2.90
CA VAL A 185 6.75 9.75 -4.10
C VAL A 185 7.37 11.07 -3.65
N GLY A 186 8.67 11.23 -3.88
CA GLY A 186 9.45 12.40 -3.50
C GLY A 186 10.95 12.07 -3.38
N ASP A 187 11.78 13.10 -3.16
CA ASP A 187 13.24 12.94 -3.13
C ASP A 187 13.75 12.22 -1.88
N VAL A 188 13.24 12.62 -0.71
CA VAL A 188 13.71 12.13 0.59
C VAL A 188 12.55 11.44 1.32
N PRO A 189 12.59 10.12 1.54
CA PRO A 189 11.54 9.43 2.26
C PRO A 189 11.52 9.85 3.74
N PRO A 190 10.41 9.62 4.45
CA PRO A 190 10.33 9.92 5.88
C PRO A 190 11.40 9.18 6.69
N GLU A 191 11.90 9.80 7.76
CA GLU A 191 12.88 9.17 8.68
C GLU A 191 12.41 7.82 9.22
N LEU A 192 11.11 7.72 9.50
CA LEU A 192 10.42 6.50 9.91
C LEU A 192 9.25 6.23 8.96
N CYS A 193 9.15 4.99 8.47
CA CYS A 193 8.03 4.55 7.66
C CYS A 193 6.70 4.81 8.41
N PRO A 194 5.73 5.53 7.82
CA PRO A 194 4.51 5.91 8.52
C PRO A 194 3.64 4.70 8.91
N VAL A 195 3.79 3.57 8.21
CA VAL A 195 3.02 2.34 8.42
C VAL A 195 3.69 1.44 9.46
N CYS A 196 4.90 0.93 9.18
CA CYS A 196 5.57 -0.08 10.02
C CYS A 196 6.69 0.48 10.93
N LYS A 197 6.98 1.78 10.87
CA LYS A 197 7.95 2.49 11.73
C LYS A 197 9.41 2.07 11.58
N VAL A 198 9.77 1.36 10.52
CA VAL A 198 11.17 1.08 10.20
C VAL A 198 11.90 2.34 9.70
N PRO A 199 13.23 2.45 9.85
CA PRO A 199 13.96 3.64 9.44
C PRO A 199 14.03 3.84 7.92
N ALA A 200 14.36 5.06 7.49
CA ALA A 200 14.46 5.47 6.08
C ALA A 200 15.36 4.60 5.20
N TRP A 201 16.40 3.97 5.75
CA TRP A 201 17.29 3.09 4.98
C TRP A 201 16.62 1.78 4.52
N LYS A 202 15.43 1.45 5.04
CA LYS A 202 14.59 0.35 4.55
C LYS A 202 13.71 0.75 3.34
N PHE A 203 13.91 1.93 2.77
CA PHE A 203 13.27 2.33 1.53
C PHE A 203 14.21 2.08 0.35
N GLU A 204 13.74 1.30 -0.61
CA GLU A 204 14.42 1.07 -1.88
C GLU A 204 13.80 1.94 -2.95
N LYS A 205 14.64 2.49 -3.83
CA LYS A 205 14.17 3.19 -5.02
C LYS A 205 13.55 2.16 -5.97
N VAL A 206 12.37 2.47 -6.50
CA VAL A 206 11.78 1.64 -7.55
C VAL A 206 12.51 1.94 -8.84
N GLU A 207 13.21 0.94 -9.36
CA GLU A 207 13.69 0.94 -10.73
C GLU A 207 12.64 0.19 -11.56
N GLY A 208 12.07 0.86 -12.57
CA GLY A 208 11.11 0.20 -13.46
C GLY A 208 11.71 -1.09 -14.01
N ARG A 209 10.89 -2.13 -14.22
CA ARG A 209 11.37 -3.36 -14.84
C ARG A 209 12.02 -2.97 -16.17
N LYS A 210 13.32 -3.23 -16.32
CA LYS A 210 13.96 -3.17 -17.65
C LYS A 210 13.14 -4.11 -18.53
N ALA A 211 12.61 -3.60 -19.64
CA ALA A 211 11.93 -4.45 -20.61
C ALA A 211 12.87 -5.62 -20.94
N LEU A 212 12.37 -6.84 -20.75
CA LEU A 212 13.02 -8.06 -21.23
C LEU A 212 12.97 -8.08 -22.76
#